data_AF-A0A933YMN9-F1
#
_entry.id   AF-A0A933YMN9-F1
#
_cell.length_a   1.000
_cell.length_b   1.000
_cell.length_c   1.000
_cell.angle_alpha   90.00
_cell.angle_beta   90.00
_cell.angle_gamma   90.00
#
_symmetry.space_group_name_H-M   'P 1'
#
loop_
_entity.id
_entity.type
_entity.pdbx_description
1 polymer ?
#
loop_
_entity_poly.entity_id
_entity_poly.type
_entity_poly.pdbx_seq_one_letter_code
_entity_poly.pdbx_strand_id
1 'polypeptide(L)'
;MIYLAVEPEFVRREMKGLFEDITILGNKELSPEEAFYYAAAIHLRFAQIHPFADGNGRVVRLLEKWFLASHIGEMAWLIPSEEHYWNNRQAYYENINLGVNYYELEYDKCLPFLVMLVKAMEMR
;
A
#
# COMPACT_ATOMS: atom_id res chain seq x y z
N MET A 1 -8.08 -13.45 -13.46
CA MET A 1 -7.80 -12.42 -14.49
C MET A 1 -6.48 -11.76 -14.12
N ILE A 2 -5.58 -11.53 -15.07
CA ILE A 2 -4.28 -10.90 -14.81
C ILE A 2 -4.50 -9.39 -14.87
N TYR A 3 -4.22 -8.66 -13.78
CA TYR A 3 -4.26 -7.20 -13.76
C TYR A 3 -3.21 -6.62 -14.71
N LEU A 4 -3.59 -5.63 -15.53
CA LEU A 4 -2.66 -4.95 -16.43
C LEU A 4 -2.12 -3.67 -15.76
N ALA A 5 -0.86 -3.75 -15.33
CA ALA A 5 -0.12 -2.61 -14.78
C ALA A 5 0.21 -1.58 -15.87
N VAL A 6 0.68 -0.41 -15.43
CA VAL A 6 1.08 0.67 -16.33
C VAL A 6 2.26 0.26 -17.22
N GLU A 7 2.30 0.78 -18.44
CA GLU A 7 3.37 0.50 -19.40
C GLU A 7 4.75 1.00 -18.91
N PRO A 8 5.87 0.30 -19.22
CA PRO A 8 7.20 0.64 -18.70
C PRO A 8 7.63 2.09 -18.93
N GLU A 9 7.24 2.70 -20.04
CA GLU A 9 7.52 4.10 -20.38
C GLU A 9 6.89 5.10 -19.41
N PHE A 10 5.78 4.73 -18.74
CA PHE A 10 5.08 5.58 -17.79
C PHE A 10 5.41 5.26 -16.33
N VAL A 11 6.00 4.08 -16.04
CA VAL A 11 6.39 3.69 -14.67
C VAL A 11 7.20 4.77 -13.97
N ARG A 12 8.18 5.37 -14.65
CA ARG A 12 9.02 6.44 -14.07
C ARG A 12 8.16 7.64 -13.63
N ARG A 13 7.19 8.04 -14.44
CA ARG A 13 6.30 9.17 -14.14
C ARG A 13 5.43 8.86 -12.92
N GLU A 14 4.79 7.70 -12.91
CA GLU A 14 3.88 7.30 -11.82
C GLU A 14 4.62 7.11 -10.49
N MET A 15 5.81 6.50 -10.55
CA MET A 15 6.67 6.36 -9.37
C MET A 15 7.15 7.70 -8.85
N LYS A 16 7.48 8.65 -9.73
CA LYS A 16 7.84 10.01 -9.32
C LYS A 16 6.69 10.67 -8.57
N GLY A 17 5.48 10.61 -9.11
CA GLY A 17 4.28 11.15 -8.45
C GLY A 17 4.04 10.53 -7.07
N LEU A 18 4.11 9.19 -6.98
CA LEU A 18 3.96 8.49 -5.70
C LEU A 18 4.99 8.95 -4.66
N PHE A 19 6.26 9.09 -5.04
CA PHE A 19 7.30 9.53 -4.09
C PHE A 19 7.24 11.03 -3.76
N GLU A 20 6.72 11.85 -4.66
CA GLU A 20 6.39 13.26 -4.36
C GLU A 20 5.29 13.33 -3.29
N ASP A 21 4.22 12.54 -3.43
CA ASP A 21 3.14 12.44 -2.44
C ASP A 21 3.66 11.93 -1.08
N ILE A 22 4.48 10.87 -1.08
CA ILE A 22 5.12 10.34 0.14
C ILE A 22 5.98 11.41 0.81
N THR A 23 6.72 12.21 0.04
CA THR A 23 7.56 13.29 0.58
C THR A 23 6.70 14.39 1.21
N ILE A 24 5.61 14.77 0.57
CA ILE A 24 4.66 15.76 1.13
C ILE A 24 4.07 15.24 2.44
N LEU A 25 3.63 13.98 2.46
CA LEU A 25 3.03 13.34 3.64
C LEU A 25 4.05 13.17 4.78
N GLY A 26 5.28 12.77 4.46
CA GLY A 26 6.36 12.59 5.45
C GLY A 26 6.79 13.87 6.18
N ASN A 27 6.41 15.04 5.68
CA ASN A 27 6.66 16.33 6.32
C ASN A 27 5.43 16.89 7.05
N LYS A 28 4.32 16.15 7.10
CA LYS A 28 3.10 16.54 7.82
C LYS A 28 3.02 15.86 9.18
N GLU A 29 2.48 16.58 10.16
CA GLU A 29 1.97 15.94 11.37
C GLU A 29 0.65 15.26 11.00
N LEU A 30 0.66 13.93 11.01
CA LEU A 30 -0.51 13.10 10.74
C LEU A 30 -1.04 12.51 12.04
N SER A 31 -2.36 12.43 12.17
CA SER A 31 -2.96 11.60 13.21
C SER A 31 -2.60 10.12 12.99
N PRO A 32 -2.69 9.26 14.02
CA PRO A 32 -2.52 7.83 13.83
C PRO A 32 -3.44 7.27 12.74
N GLU A 33 -4.72 7.67 12.73
CA GLU A 33 -5.70 7.24 11.73
C GLU A 33 -5.28 7.64 10.31
N GLU A 34 -4.80 8.87 10.12
CA GLU A 34 -4.27 9.34 8.85
C GLU A 34 -3.02 8.56 8.44
N ALA A 35 -2.10 8.29 9.36
CA ALA A 35 -0.88 7.52 9.08
C ALA A 35 -1.20 6.09 8.61
N PHE A 36 -2.15 5.41 9.25
CA PHE A 36 -2.65 4.10 8.81
C PHE A 36 -3.31 4.16 7.42
N TYR A 37 -4.18 5.16 7.21
CA TYR A 37 -4.83 5.36 5.93
C TYR A 37 -3.81 5.56 4.79
N TYR A 38 -2.86 6.49 4.97
CA TYR A 38 -1.87 6.79 3.94
C TYR A 38 -0.86 5.65 3.74
N ALA A 39 -0.46 4.93 4.80
CA ALA A 39 0.38 3.74 4.65
C ALA A 39 -0.27 2.69 3.74
N ALA A 40 -1.53 2.35 3.99
CA ALA A 40 -2.27 1.40 3.17
C ALA A 40 -2.55 1.95 1.75
N ALA A 41 -2.83 3.24 1.61
CA ALA A 41 -3.02 3.87 0.30
C ALA A 41 -1.72 3.86 -0.55
N ILE A 42 -0.57 4.12 0.08
CA ILE A 42 0.76 4.01 -0.56
C ILE A 42 0.99 2.58 -1.04
N HIS A 43 0.67 1.58 -0.20
CA HIS A 43 0.79 0.18 -0.61
C HIS A 43 -0.06 -0.10 -1.84
N LEU A 44 -1.32 0.31 -1.81
CA LEU A 44 -2.27 0.09 -2.88
C LEU A 44 -1.82 0.76 -4.19
N ARG A 45 -1.38 2.02 -4.13
CA ARG A 45 -0.88 2.76 -5.29
C ARG A 45 0.38 2.14 -5.88
N PHE A 46 1.33 1.73 -5.04
CA PHE A 46 2.54 1.05 -5.50
C PHE A 46 2.21 -0.29 -6.18
N ALA A 47 1.30 -1.08 -5.59
CA ALA A 47 0.87 -2.36 -6.14
C ALA A 47 0.20 -2.21 -7.52
N GLN A 48 -0.53 -1.12 -7.75
CA GLN A 48 -1.14 -0.77 -9.03
C GLN A 48 -0.10 -0.35 -10.08
N ILE A 49 0.92 0.42 -9.69
CA ILE A 49 2.02 0.79 -10.60
C ILE A 49 2.85 -0.44 -10.97
N HIS A 50 3.13 -1.33 -10.02
CA HIS A 50 3.90 -2.56 -10.19
C HIS A 50 5.24 -2.34 -10.96
N PRO A 51 6.14 -1.48 -10.44
CA PRO A 51 7.25 -0.91 -11.20
C PRO A 51 8.39 -1.88 -11.54
N PHE A 52 8.48 -3.02 -10.86
CA PHE A 52 9.60 -3.95 -11.00
C PHE A 52 9.20 -5.26 -11.67
N ALA A 53 10.17 -5.94 -12.29
CA ALA A 53 9.97 -7.27 -12.85
C ALA A 53 9.70 -8.34 -11.78
N ASP A 54 10.31 -8.19 -10.60
CA ASP A 54 10.08 -9.02 -9.41
C ASP A 54 10.29 -8.16 -8.14
N GLY A 55 9.73 -8.60 -7.02
CA GLY A 55 9.97 -8.01 -5.71
C GLY A 55 8.97 -6.94 -5.28
N ASN A 56 7.99 -6.56 -6.12
CA ASN A 56 7.00 -5.53 -5.80
C ASN A 56 6.31 -5.78 -4.45
N GLY A 57 5.85 -7.02 -4.21
CA GLY A 57 5.22 -7.38 -2.94
C GLY A 57 6.11 -7.20 -1.71
N ARG A 58 7.43 -7.45 -1.84
CA ARG A 58 8.39 -7.27 -0.73
C ARG A 58 8.67 -5.79 -0.48
N VAL A 59 8.90 -5.04 -1.56
CA VAL A 59 9.18 -3.59 -1.48
C VAL A 59 7.99 -2.84 -0.90
N VAL A 60 6.78 -3.16 -1.35
CA VAL A 60 5.59 -2.43 -0.94
C VAL A 60 5.26 -2.62 0.53
N ARG A 61 5.38 -3.85 1.07
CA ARG A 61 5.19 -4.10 2.51
C ARG A 61 6.23 -3.39 3.36
N LEU A 62 7.48 -3.35 2.90
CA LEU A 62 8.53 -2.59 3.58
C LEU A 62 8.25 -1.08 3.56
N LEU A 63 7.80 -0.55 2.42
CA LEU A 63 7.47 0.87 2.27
C LEU A 63 6.28 1.28 3.14
N GLU A 64 5.21 0.48 3.16
CA GLU A 64 4.04 0.65 4.05
C GLU A 64 4.48 0.73 5.52
N LYS A 65 5.31 -0.24 5.94
CA LYS A 65 5.75 -0.36 7.33
C LYS A 65 6.70 0.75 7.74
N TRP A 66 7.61 1.15 6.84
CA TRP A 66 8.49 2.30 7.05
C TRP A 66 7.69 3.60 7.20
N PHE A 67 6.74 3.86 6.29
CA PHE A 67 5.93 5.07 6.34
C PHE A 67 5.10 5.12 7.63
N LEU A 68 4.50 4.01 8.04
CA LEU A 68 3.75 3.97 9.29
C LEU A 68 4.67 4.26 10.49
N ALA A 69 5.82 3.59 10.57
CA ALA A 69 6.78 3.79 11.66
C ALA A 69 7.37 5.21 11.71
N SER A 70 7.52 5.89 10.57
CA SER A 70 8.02 7.27 10.53
C SER A 70 7.05 8.29 11.13
N HIS A 71 5.76 7.96 11.23
CA HIS A 71 4.72 8.87 11.75
C HIS A 71 4.24 8.50 13.16
N ILE A 72 4.09 7.20 13.46
CA ILE A 72 3.55 6.74 14.77
C ILE A 72 4.61 6.07 15.66
N GLY A 73 5.89 6.11 15.24
CA GLY A 73 7.04 5.66 16.02
C GLY A 73 7.43 4.20 15.84
N GLU A 74 8.56 3.82 16.45
CA GLU A 74 9.22 2.52 16.24
C GLU A 74 8.36 1.31 16.63
N MET A 75 7.40 1.47 17.53
CA MET A 75 6.50 0.37 17.93
C MET A 75 5.63 -0.12 16.77
N ALA A 76 5.44 0.67 15.71
CA ALA A 76 4.75 0.24 14.49
C ALA A 76 5.46 -0.93 13.79
N TRP A 77 6.78 -1.08 13.96
CA TRP A 77 7.52 -2.23 13.42
C TRP A 77 7.03 -3.57 14.01
N LEU A 78 6.41 -3.54 15.19
CA LEU A 78 5.86 -4.72 15.87
C LEU A 78 4.44 -5.09 15.40
N ILE A 79 3.81 -4.29 14.52
CA ILE A 79 2.51 -4.64 13.93
C ILE A 79 2.72 -5.82 12.96
N PRO A 80 2.00 -6.94 13.14
CA PRO A 80 2.18 -8.15 12.34
C PRO A 80 1.42 -8.06 11.00
N SER A 81 1.51 -6.93 10.28
CA SER A 81 0.79 -6.72 9.01
C SER A 81 1.16 -7.75 7.94
N GLU A 82 2.43 -8.13 7.84
CA GLU A 82 2.87 -9.17 6.91
C GLU A 82 2.26 -10.54 7.21
N GLU A 83 2.16 -10.90 8.49
CA GLU A 83 1.51 -12.14 8.92
C GLU A 83 0.00 -12.08 8.66
N HIS A 84 -0.63 -10.93 8.92
CA HIS A 84 -2.04 -10.72 8.61
C HIS A 84 -2.33 -10.91 7.11
N TYR A 85 -1.53 -10.28 6.24
CA TYR A 85 -1.64 -10.43 4.80
C TYR A 85 -1.38 -11.87 4.33
N TRP A 86 -0.44 -12.57 4.98
CA TRP A 86 -0.16 -13.97 4.69
C TRP A 86 -1.33 -14.89 5.06
N ASN A 87 -1.86 -14.75 6.27
CA ASN A 87 -2.97 -15.57 6.77
C ASN A 87 -4.27 -15.27 6.00
N ASN A 88 -4.41 -14.07 5.45
CA ASN A 88 -5.56 -13.62 4.66
C ASN A 88 -5.21 -13.44 3.18
N ARG A 89 -4.29 -14.26 2.64
CA ARG A 89 -3.70 -14.08 1.31
C ARG A 89 -4.73 -13.93 0.19
N GLN A 90 -5.81 -14.71 0.22
CA GLN A 90 -6.86 -14.61 -0.78
C GLN A 90 -7.52 -13.23 -0.75
N ALA A 91 -8.01 -12.81 0.42
CA ALA A 91 -8.60 -11.49 0.62
C ALA A 91 -7.61 -10.35 0.29
N TYR A 92 -6.32 -10.51 0.61
CA TYR A 92 -5.29 -9.54 0.27
C TYR A 92 -5.20 -9.29 -1.25
N TYR A 93 -5.14 -10.34 -2.06
CA TYR A 93 -5.08 -10.18 -3.52
C TYR A 93 -6.40 -9.71 -4.12
N GLU A 94 -7.54 -10.14 -3.56
CA GLU A 94 -8.87 -9.66 -3.95
C GLU A 94 -9.02 -8.16 -3.68
N ASN A 95 -8.58 -7.69 -2.50
CA ASN A 95 -8.74 -6.31 -2.07
C ASN A 95 -7.76 -5.33 -2.74
N ILE A 96 -6.58 -5.78 -3.17
CA ILE A 96 -5.66 -4.95 -3.97
C ILE A 96 -6.20 -4.71 -5.38
N ASN A 97 -7.01 -5.64 -5.89
CA ASN A 97 -7.53 -5.59 -7.25
C ASN A 97 -8.73 -4.66 -7.36
N LEU A 98 -8.48 -3.39 -7.70
CA LEU A 98 -9.53 -2.37 -7.84
C LEU A 98 -10.11 -2.25 -9.25
N GLY A 99 -9.61 -3.02 -10.22
CA GLY A 99 -9.98 -2.84 -11.63
C GLY A 99 -9.20 -3.77 -12.54
N VAL A 100 -9.58 -3.85 -13.81
CA VAL A 100 -8.95 -4.78 -14.76
C VAL A 100 -7.56 -4.31 -15.24
N ASN A 101 -7.33 -2.99 -15.22
CA ASN A 101 -6.07 -2.37 -15.60
C ASN A 101 -5.83 -1.07 -14.81
N TYR A 102 -4.64 -0.49 -14.97
CA TYR A 102 -4.20 0.74 -14.30
C TYR A 102 -5.07 1.97 -14.55
N TYR A 103 -5.70 2.05 -15.72
CA TYR A 103 -6.50 3.21 -16.14
C TYR A 103 -7.97 3.12 -15.71
N GLU A 104 -8.42 1.94 -15.29
CA GLU A 104 -9.80 1.64 -14.89
C GLU A 104 -9.89 1.21 -13.42
N LEU A 105 -9.16 1.90 -12.54
CA LEU A 105 -9.16 1.65 -11.10
C LEU A 105 -10.38 2.29 -10.41
N GLU A 106 -11.18 1.48 -9.72
CA GLU A 106 -12.33 1.95 -8.94
C GLU A 106 -11.93 2.16 -7.46
N TYR A 107 -11.41 3.34 -7.13
CA TYR A 107 -10.96 3.64 -5.77
C TYR A 107 -12.06 3.58 -4.70
N ASP A 108 -13.34 3.71 -5.08
CA ASP A 108 -14.47 3.50 -4.15
C ASP A 108 -14.47 2.08 -3.55
N LYS A 109 -13.79 1.12 -4.19
CA LYS A 109 -13.63 -0.26 -3.72
C LYS A 109 -12.38 -0.48 -2.86
N CYS A 110 -11.61 0.56 -2.51
CA CYS A 110 -10.35 0.40 -1.78
C CYS A 110 -10.52 0.08 -0.28
N LEU A 111 -11.67 0.41 0.30
CA LEU A 111 -11.88 0.33 1.75
C LEU A 111 -11.55 -1.05 2.35
N PRO A 112 -11.95 -2.20 1.75
CA PRO A 112 -11.57 -3.51 2.24
C PRO A 112 -10.06 -3.70 2.39
N PHE A 113 -9.25 -3.15 1.48
CA PHE A 113 -7.79 -3.21 1.57
C PHE A 113 -7.25 -2.32 2.70
N LEU A 114 -7.70 -1.06 2.75
CA LEU A 114 -7.24 -0.10 3.76
C LEU A 114 -7.45 -0.62 5.20
N VAL A 115 -8.58 -1.30 5.42
CA VAL A 115 -8.93 -1.88 6.72
C VAL A 115 -8.05 -3.08 7.10
N MET A 116 -7.40 -3.77 6.15
CA MET A 116 -6.54 -4.92 6.47
C MET A 116 -5.34 -4.52 7.34
N LEU A 117 -4.73 -3.35 7.10
CA LEU A 117 -3.62 -2.87 7.90
C LEU A 117 -4.04 -2.57 9.34
N VAL A 118 -5.23 -2.00 9.53
CA VAL A 118 -5.80 -1.73 10.86
C VAL A 118 -6.10 -3.05 11.58
N LYS A 119 -6.71 -4.02 10.88
CA LYS A 119 -7.01 -5.36 11.43
C LYS A 119 -5.77 -6.15 11.85
N ALA A 120 -4.60 -5.84 11.29
CA ALA A 120 -3.36 -6.45 11.74
C ALA A 120 -3.03 -6.13 13.21
N MET A 121 -3.58 -5.04 13.78
CA MET A 121 -3.43 -4.73 15.21
C MET A 121 -4.25 -5.65 16.12
N GLU A 122 -5.34 -6.24 15.61
CA GLU A 122 -6.27 -7.08 16.37
C GLU A 122 -5.78 -8.53 16.53
N MET A 123 -4.66 -8.90 15.90
CA MET A 123 -4.09 -10.26 15.96
C MET A 123 -3.38 -10.58 17.29
N ARG A 124 -3.86 -10.02 18.41
CA ARG A 124 -3.33 -10.25 19.76
C ARG A 124 -4.35 -10.91 20.67
#